data_AF-A0A6G0J0P2-F1
#
_entry.id   AF-A0A6G0J0P2-F1
#
_cell.length_a   1.000
_cell.length_b   1.000
_cell.length_c   1.000
_cell.angle_alpha   90.00
_cell.angle_beta   90.00
_cell.angle_gamma   90.00
#
_symmetry.space_group_name_H-M   'P 1'
#
loop_
_entity.id
_entity.type
_entity.pdbx_description
1 polymer ?
#
loop_
_entity_poly.entity_id
_entity_poly.type
_entity_poly.pdbx_seq_one_letter_code
_entity_poly.pdbx_strand_id
1 'polypeptide(L)'
;MVNLHSNFISCSNEANISHVADHFDYIKKIIGAESVGIGGDFDGAVRFPQGLEDVSKYPALIQELLQRNWTENELANVLRRNFLRVFKEVEKVRDQLKLNKPSEVQIPHWEVQNPCRLVLKRPELRQQSPSSRAQHGPKGQLGLVIVLLILSLFIIQ
;
A
#
# COMPACT_ATOMS: atom_id res chain seq x y z
N MET A 1 8.26 -12.10 6.61
CA MET A 1 9.72 -12.01 6.35
C MET A 1 10.41 -12.04 7.69
N VAL A 2 11.45 -12.84 7.87
CA VAL A 2 12.11 -13.11 9.16
C VAL A 2 13.07 -11.97 9.49
N ASN A 3 12.94 -11.42 10.70
CA ASN A 3 13.80 -10.38 11.26
C ASN A 3 15.11 -10.98 11.79
N LEU A 4 16.23 -10.26 11.71
CA LEU A 4 17.54 -10.73 12.16
C LEU A 4 18.03 -10.06 13.45
N HIS A 5 17.21 -9.31 14.17
CA HIS A 5 17.55 -8.73 15.47
C HIS A 5 17.74 -9.83 16.54
N SER A 6 18.88 -9.84 17.23
CA SER A 6 19.25 -10.91 18.18
C SER A 6 18.17 -11.20 19.22
N ASN A 7 17.54 -10.18 19.79
CA ASN A 7 16.53 -10.37 20.83
C ASN A 7 15.23 -10.99 20.32
N PHE A 8 14.95 -10.92 19.02
CA PHE A 8 13.81 -11.63 18.41
C PHE A 8 14.18 -13.06 17.99
N ILE A 9 15.46 -13.30 17.72
CA ILE A 9 15.97 -14.61 17.30
C ILE A 9 16.19 -15.54 18.49
N SER A 10 16.96 -15.13 19.50
CA SER A 10 17.32 -16.00 20.63
C SER A 10 16.60 -15.64 21.94
N CYS A 11 15.68 -14.67 21.91
CA CYS A 11 15.08 -14.07 23.11
C CYS A 11 16.13 -13.53 24.11
N SER A 12 17.34 -13.27 23.63
CA SER A 12 18.46 -12.78 24.42
C SER A 12 19.36 -11.88 23.58
N ASN A 13 20.40 -11.32 24.21
CA ASN A 13 21.35 -10.45 23.55
C ASN A 13 22.35 -11.20 22.64
N GLU A 14 22.45 -12.51 22.79
CA GLU A 14 23.42 -13.35 22.09
C GLU A 14 22.69 -14.29 21.15
N ALA A 15 22.94 -14.13 19.86
CA ALA A 15 22.40 -14.99 18.82
C ALA A 15 23.51 -15.33 17.83
N ASN A 16 23.31 -16.40 17.05
CA ASN A 16 24.20 -16.76 15.95
C ASN A 16 23.33 -17.16 14.74
N ILE A 17 24.00 -17.35 13.61
CA ILE A 17 23.36 -17.74 12.36
C ILE A 17 22.52 -19.03 12.46
N SER A 18 22.92 -19.98 13.30
CA SER A 18 22.18 -21.23 13.52
C SER A 18 20.83 -20.97 14.16
N HIS A 19 20.77 -20.09 15.18
CA HIS A 19 19.48 -19.67 15.76
C HIS A 19 18.58 -19.01 14.72
N VAL A 20 19.11 -18.22 13.78
CA VAL A 20 18.30 -17.66 12.69
C VAL A 20 17.73 -18.78 11.83
N ALA A 21 18.57 -19.73 11.42
CA ALA A 21 18.12 -20.83 10.59
C ALA A 21 17.07 -21.72 11.29
N ASP A 22 17.09 -21.84 12.62
CA ASP A 22 16.04 -22.50 13.40
C ASP A 22 14.65 -21.85 13.19
N HIS A 23 14.59 -20.52 13.11
CA HIS A 23 13.34 -19.81 12.79
C HIS A 23 12.86 -20.11 11.37
N PHE A 24 13.78 -20.18 10.41
CA PHE A 24 13.43 -20.53 9.02
C PHE A 24 12.86 -21.96 8.95
N ASP A 25 13.53 -22.93 9.58
CA ASP A 25 13.09 -24.32 9.64
C ASP A 25 11.72 -24.44 10.29
N TYR A 26 11.51 -23.73 11.40
CA TYR A 26 10.23 -23.74 12.10
C TYR A 26 9.11 -23.17 11.23
N ILE A 27 9.29 -22.00 10.61
CA ILE A 27 8.25 -21.40 9.75
C ILE A 27 7.95 -22.31 8.55
N LYS A 28 8.99 -22.86 7.89
CA LYS A 28 8.84 -23.83 6.81
C LYS A 28 8.04 -25.06 7.26
N LYS A 29 8.32 -25.60 8.45
CA LYS A 29 7.61 -26.75 9.01
C LYS A 29 6.13 -26.48 9.26
N ILE A 30 5.76 -25.28 9.70
CA ILE A 30 4.38 -24.96 10.10
C ILE A 30 3.53 -24.49 8.91
N ILE A 31 4.07 -23.62 8.04
CA ILE A 31 3.30 -22.96 6.97
C ILE A 31 3.94 -22.99 5.58
N GLY A 32 4.95 -23.85 5.39
CA GLY A 32 5.61 -24.05 4.10
C GLY A 32 6.68 -22.99 3.78
N ALA A 33 7.64 -23.39 2.94
CA ALA A 33 8.75 -22.53 2.51
C ALA A 33 8.30 -21.37 1.61
N GLU A 34 7.17 -21.49 0.93
CA GLU A 34 6.54 -20.47 0.10
C GLU A 34 6.03 -19.23 0.87
N SER A 35 6.01 -19.32 2.20
CA SER A 35 5.61 -18.28 3.13
C SER A 35 6.80 -17.56 3.78
N VAL A 36 8.03 -17.99 3.49
CA VAL A 36 9.26 -17.48 4.12
C VAL A 36 9.92 -16.41 3.23
N GLY A 37 10.51 -15.38 3.86
CA GLY A 37 11.34 -14.38 3.19
C GLY A 37 12.24 -13.70 4.21
N ILE A 38 13.20 -12.88 3.80
CA ILE A 38 14.21 -12.27 4.69
C ILE A 38 13.94 -10.78 4.85
N GLY A 39 13.76 -10.29 6.09
CA GLY A 39 13.56 -8.88 6.39
C GLY A 39 14.52 -8.43 7.48
N GLY A 40 15.76 -8.12 7.09
CA GLY A 40 16.90 -8.06 8.01
C GLY A 40 16.78 -7.11 9.20
N ASP A 41 16.08 -5.99 9.04
CA ASP A 41 16.01 -4.91 10.05
C ASP A 41 17.40 -4.30 10.38
N PHE A 42 18.34 -4.41 9.44
CA PHE A 42 19.63 -3.71 9.48
C PHE A 42 19.42 -2.20 9.58
N ASP A 43 20.29 -1.53 10.35
CA ASP A 43 20.20 -0.12 10.74
C ASP A 43 18.92 0.27 11.54
N GLY A 44 17.97 -0.64 11.72
CA GLY A 44 16.79 -0.49 12.57
C GLY A 44 16.96 -1.07 13.98
N ALA A 45 17.91 -1.99 14.16
CA ALA A 45 18.19 -2.68 15.41
C ALA A 45 19.62 -2.47 15.90
N VAL A 46 19.86 -2.72 17.20
CA VAL A 46 21.15 -2.47 17.87
C VAL A 46 22.10 -3.67 17.81
N ARG A 47 21.57 -4.90 17.62
CA ARG A 47 22.36 -6.15 17.72
C ARG A 47 21.91 -7.18 16.71
N PHE A 48 22.89 -7.83 16.09
CA PHE A 48 22.66 -8.88 15.11
C PHE A 48 23.40 -10.17 15.53
N PRO A 49 22.90 -11.35 15.10
CA PRO A 49 23.52 -12.63 15.33
C PRO A 49 24.96 -12.69 14.81
N GLN A 50 25.81 -13.41 15.53
CA GLN A 50 27.15 -13.76 15.05
C GLN A 50 27.05 -14.48 13.69
N GLY A 51 27.86 -14.02 12.72
CA GLY A 51 27.82 -14.45 11.32
C GLY A 51 26.85 -13.67 10.45
N LEU A 52 26.09 -12.72 11.01
CA LEU A 52 25.13 -11.84 10.32
C LEU A 52 25.29 -10.37 10.75
N GLU A 53 26.53 -9.92 10.94
CA GLU A 53 26.84 -8.60 11.50
C GLU A 53 26.36 -7.43 10.64
N ASP A 54 26.26 -7.63 9.33
CA ASP A 54 25.90 -6.61 8.37
C ASP A 54 25.24 -7.19 7.10
N VAL A 55 24.82 -6.29 6.20
CA VAL A 55 24.14 -6.63 4.95
C VAL A 55 24.98 -7.47 3.96
N SER A 56 26.30 -7.58 4.15
CA SER A 56 27.16 -8.43 3.32
C SER A 56 27.01 -9.91 3.66
N LYS A 57 26.37 -10.26 4.78
CA LYS A 57 26.36 -11.62 5.35
C LYS A 57 25.21 -12.52 4.90
N TYR A 58 24.28 -12.03 4.07
CA TYR A 58 23.21 -12.89 3.52
C TYR A 58 23.71 -14.20 2.89
N PRO A 59 24.84 -14.24 2.13
CA PRO A 59 25.35 -15.51 1.61
C PRO A 59 25.67 -16.55 2.68
N ALA A 60 26.11 -16.13 3.87
CA ALA A 60 26.36 -17.03 4.99
C ALA A 60 25.05 -17.70 5.45
N LEU A 61 23.95 -16.95 5.55
CA LEU A 61 22.63 -17.51 5.90
C LEU A 61 22.17 -18.54 4.87
N ILE A 62 22.35 -18.24 3.58
CA ILE A 62 22.00 -19.19 2.51
C ILE A 62 22.85 -20.46 2.60
N GLN A 63 24.14 -20.33 2.91
CA GLN A 63 25.01 -21.48 3.15
C GLN A 63 24.54 -22.34 4.34
N GLU A 64 24.19 -21.72 5.47
CA GLU A 64 23.65 -22.42 6.64
C GLU A 64 22.36 -23.20 6.29
N LEU A 65 21.44 -22.58 5.55
CA LEU A 65 20.19 -23.24 5.14
C LEU A 65 20.43 -24.39 4.14
N LEU A 66 21.39 -24.25 3.22
CA LEU A 66 21.81 -25.34 2.33
C LEU A 66 22.35 -26.54 3.13
N GLN A 67 23.15 -26.29 4.17
CA GLN A 67 23.64 -27.34 5.07
C GLN A 67 22.51 -28.06 5.82
N ARG A 68 21.36 -27.40 5.97
CA ARG A 68 20.13 -27.94 6.56
C ARG A 68 19.18 -28.57 5.54
N ASN A 69 19.67 -28.90 4.34
CA ASN A 69 18.90 -29.52 3.27
C ASN A 69 17.73 -28.68 2.73
N TRP A 70 17.83 -27.34 2.80
CA TRP A 70 16.95 -26.50 1.98
C TRP A 70 17.31 -26.68 0.51
N THR A 71 16.29 -26.86 -0.33
CA THR A 71 16.51 -27.00 -1.76
C THR A 71 16.81 -25.64 -2.40
N GLU A 72 17.54 -25.64 -3.51
CA GLU A 72 17.79 -24.41 -4.28
C GLU A 72 16.48 -23.69 -4.68
N ASN A 73 15.43 -24.45 -4.97
CA ASN A 73 14.13 -23.89 -5.32
C ASN A 73 13.46 -23.19 -4.12
N GLU A 74 13.53 -23.79 -2.92
CA GLU A 74 13.05 -23.15 -1.70
C GLU A 74 13.86 -21.89 -1.36
N LEU A 75 15.18 -21.90 -1.57
CA LEU A 75 16.02 -20.74 -1.30
C LEU A 75 15.81 -19.62 -2.33
N ALA A 76 15.59 -19.96 -3.61
CA ALA A 76 15.17 -18.99 -4.61
C ALA A 76 13.80 -18.36 -4.26
N ASN A 77 12.92 -19.14 -3.64
CA ASN A 77 11.66 -18.66 -3.11
C ASN A 77 11.86 -17.66 -1.96
N VAL A 78 12.67 -18.03 -0.96
CA VAL A 78 13.04 -17.18 0.19
C VAL A 78 13.70 -15.87 -0.24
N LEU A 79 14.65 -15.93 -1.17
CA LEU A 79 15.44 -14.77 -1.62
C LEU A 79 14.59 -13.76 -2.41
N ARG A 80 13.57 -14.22 -3.14
CA ARG A 80 12.86 -13.34 -4.08
C ARG A 80 11.46 -13.79 -4.45
N ARG A 81 11.26 -15.06 -4.85
CA ARG A 81 10.02 -15.44 -5.56
C ARG A 81 8.79 -15.36 -4.67
N ASN A 82 8.91 -15.62 -3.37
CA ASN A 82 7.80 -15.48 -2.43
C ASN A 82 7.33 -14.04 -2.29
N PHE A 83 8.28 -13.10 -2.13
CA PHE A 83 7.97 -11.68 -2.10
C PHE A 83 7.28 -11.23 -3.40
N LEU A 84 7.84 -11.60 -4.55
CA LEU A 84 7.25 -11.24 -5.85
C LEU A 84 5.86 -11.86 -6.07
N ARG A 85 5.63 -13.09 -5.60
CA ARG A 85 4.31 -13.73 -5.67
C ARG A 85 3.27 -12.89 -4.92
N VAL A 86 3.56 -12.54 -3.67
CA VAL A 86 2.64 -11.73 -2.85
C VAL A 86 2.47 -10.34 -3.44
N PHE A 87 3.56 -9.70 -3.87
CA PHE A 87 3.49 -8.34 -4.40
C PHE A 87 2.67 -8.26 -5.69
N LYS A 88 2.80 -9.25 -6.58
CA LYS A 88 1.95 -9.36 -7.78
C LYS A 88 0.46 -9.53 -7.45
N GLU A 89 0.13 -10.32 -6.43
CA GLU A 89 -1.28 -10.44 -6.01
C GLU A 89 -1.82 -9.12 -5.43
N VAL A 90 -0.99 -8.36 -4.71
CA VAL A 90 -1.36 -7.01 -4.25
C VAL A 90 -1.66 -6.08 -5.44
N GLU A 91 -0.81 -6.09 -6.47
CA GLU A 91 -1.02 -5.31 -7.70
C GLU A 91 -2.29 -5.72 -8.46
N LYS A 92 -2.58 -7.02 -8.49
CA LYS A 92 -3.81 -7.54 -9.11
C LYS A 92 -5.06 -7.04 -8.37
N VAL A 93 -5.05 -7.01 -7.04
CA VAL A 93 -6.15 -6.44 -6.24
C VAL A 93 -6.28 -4.94 -6.50
N ARG A 94 -5.17 -4.18 -6.57
CA ARG A 94 -5.18 -2.77 -6.99
C ARG A 94 -5.90 -2.60 -8.33
N ASP A 95 -5.59 -3.43 -9.32
CA ASP A 95 -6.19 -3.32 -10.67
C ASP A 95 -7.68 -3.68 -10.70
N GLN A 96 -8.11 -4.61 -9.84
CA GLN A 96 -9.54 -4.93 -9.65
C GLN A 96 -10.31 -3.74 -9.04
N LEU A 97 -9.67 -2.96 -8.18
CA LEU A 97 -10.26 -1.83 -7.48
C LEU A 97 -10.10 -0.49 -8.22
N LYS A 98 -9.55 -0.48 -9.45
CA LYS A 98 -9.23 0.74 -10.20
C LYS A 98 -10.41 1.70 -10.42
N LEU A 99 -11.64 1.19 -10.41
CA LEU A 99 -12.86 2.00 -10.58
C LEU A 99 -13.40 2.55 -9.26
N ASN A 100 -12.90 2.07 -8.12
CA ASN A 100 -13.28 2.59 -6.82
C ASN A 100 -12.65 3.97 -6.65
N LYS A 101 -13.44 4.93 -6.16
CA LYS A 101 -12.90 6.23 -5.77
C LYS A 101 -11.98 6.06 -4.56
N PRO A 102 -10.91 6.87 -4.41
CA PRO A 102 -10.12 6.90 -3.19
C PRO A 102 -11.00 7.11 -1.96
N SER A 103 -10.64 6.45 -0.85
CA SER A 103 -11.33 6.69 0.42
C SER A 103 -11.06 8.12 0.91
N GLU A 104 -12.13 8.88 1.13
CA GLU A 104 -12.08 10.21 1.75
C GLU A 104 -12.58 10.18 3.21
N VAL A 105 -12.71 8.98 3.80
CA VAL A 105 -13.12 8.82 5.21
C VAL A 105 -12.04 9.41 6.11
N GLN A 106 -12.43 10.38 6.94
CA GLN A 106 -11.51 11.02 7.88
C GLN A 106 -11.44 10.26 9.20
N ILE A 107 -10.24 10.17 9.77
CA ILE A 107 -10.03 9.66 11.13
C ILE A 107 -10.76 10.59 12.11
N PRO A 108 -11.60 10.05 13.01
CA PRO A 108 -12.32 10.85 14.01
C PRO A 108 -11.37 11.73 14.82
N HIS A 109 -11.76 12.98 15.07
CA HIS A 109 -10.89 13.96 15.73
C HIS A 109 -10.37 13.48 17.09
N TRP A 110 -11.15 12.69 17.82
CA TRP A 110 -10.80 12.22 19.14
C TRP A 110 -9.64 11.21 19.15
N GLU A 111 -9.40 10.48 18.06
CA GLU A 111 -8.28 9.53 17.92
C GLU A 111 -6.94 10.25 17.64
N VAL A 112 -7.02 11.49 17.21
CA VAL A 112 -5.89 12.29 16.70
C VAL A 112 -5.78 13.62 17.44
N GLN A 113 -6.13 13.61 18.73
CA GLN A 113 -5.91 14.75 19.63
C GLN A 113 -4.42 14.88 19.91
N ASN A 114 -3.81 15.92 19.35
CA ASN A 114 -2.42 16.25 19.58
C ASN A 114 -2.26 17.79 19.60
N PRO A 115 -1.52 18.37 20.56
CA PRO A 115 -1.38 19.83 20.68
C PRO A 115 -0.70 20.49 19.46
N CYS A 116 0.08 19.74 18.68
CA CYS A 116 0.74 20.22 17.47
C CYS A 116 -0.11 20.03 16.20
N ARG A 117 -1.39 19.67 16.32
CA ARG A 117 -2.30 19.51 15.19
C ARG A 117 -3.19 20.74 15.01
N LEU A 118 -3.07 21.40 13.86
CA LEU A 118 -4.00 22.45 13.47
C LEU A 118 -5.31 21.83 12.97
N VAL A 119 -6.44 22.26 13.55
CA VAL A 119 -7.78 21.85 13.10
C VAL A 119 -8.23 22.81 12.00
N LEU A 120 -7.95 22.44 10.76
CA LEU A 120 -8.44 23.16 9.59
C LEU A 120 -9.94 22.93 9.44
N LYS A 121 -10.74 23.98 9.62
CA LYS A 121 -12.15 24.00 9.26
C LYS A 121 -12.27 24.60 7.87
N ARG A 122 -13.00 23.94 6.95
CA ARG A 122 -13.39 24.61 5.71
C ARG A 122 -14.18 25.87 6.07
N PRO A 123 -13.90 27.03 5.46
CA PRO A 123 -14.75 28.20 5.63
C PRO A 123 -16.19 27.81 5.29
N GLU A 124 -17.13 28.19 6.15
CA GLU A 124 -18.55 28.09 5.79
C GLU A 124 -18.77 29.01 4.59
N LEU A 125 -19.11 28.41 3.44
CA LEU A 125 -19.65 29.19 2.33
C LEU A 125 -20.94 29.80 2.86
N ARG A 126 -20.95 31.12 3.11
CA ARG A 126 -22.19 31.86 3.33
C ARG A 126 -23.11 31.48 2.16
N GLN A 127 -24.18 30.74 2.45
CA GLN A 127 -25.32 30.71 1.56
C GLN A 127 -25.67 32.18 1.37
N GLN A 128 -25.37 32.72 0.19
CA GLN A 128 -25.99 33.96 -0.21
C GLN A 128 -27.48 33.70 -0.07
N SER A 129 -28.11 34.38 0.88
CA SER A 129 -29.55 34.54 0.90
C SER A 129 -30.00 34.86 -0.52
N PRO A 130 -31.16 34.40 -1.01
CA PRO A 130 -31.63 34.75 -2.33
C PRO A 130 -31.87 36.26 -2.37
N SER A 131 -30.80 37.02 -2.65
CA SER A 131 -30.86 38.41 -3.01
C SER A 131 -31.53 38.38 -4.37
N SER A 132 -32.82 38.70 -4.36
CA SER A 132 -33.57 39.32 -5.46
C SER A 132 -33.05 38.92 -6.84
N ARG A 133 -33.61 37.81 -7.34
CA ARG A 133 -33.81 37.47 -8.75
C ARG A 133 -33.51 38.66 -9.69
N ALA A 134 -32.27 38.75 -10.20
CA ALA A 134 -31.99 39.60 -11.35
C ALA A 134 -32.65 38.93 -12.56
N GLN A 135 -33.88 39.34 -12.86
CA GLN A 135 -34.53 39.02 -14.12
C GLN A 135 -33.78 39.72 -15.26
N HIS A 136 -32.70 39.16 -15.76
CA HIS A 136 -32.15 39.51 -17.07
C HIS A 136 -31.60 38.24 -17.72
N GLY A 137 -32.52 37.36 -18.12
CA GLY A 137 -32.27 36.38 -19.18
C GLY A 137 -32.68 37.00 -20.53
N PRO A 138 -31.94 36.75 -21.62
CA PRO A 138 -32.23 37.34 -22.92
C PRO A 138 -33.57 36.81 -23.42
N LYS A 139 -34.61 37.67 -23.41
CA LYS A 139 -35.86 37.43 -24.14
C LYS A 139 -35.55 37.56 -25.64
N GLY A 140 -35.02 36.51 -26.25
CA GLY A 140 -34.67 36.59 -27.67
C GLY A 140 -34.25 35.32 -28.39
N GLN A 141 -34.16 34.15 -27.73
CA GLN A 141 -33.67 32.95 -28.42
C GLN A 141 -34.73 31.91 -28.78
N LEU A 142 -35.94 31.96 -28.22
CA LEU A 142 -36.98 30.97 -28.55
C LEU A 142 -37.73 31.30 -29.85
N GLY A 143 -37.85 32.58 -30.22
CA GLY A 143 -38.54 33.00 -31.45
C GLY A 143 -37.76 32.66 -32.73
N LEU A 144 -36.43 32.77 -32.69
CA LEU A 144 -35.59 32.56 -33.88
C LEU A 144 -35.62 31.08 -34.35
N VAL A 145 -35.67 30.13 -33.41
CA VAL A 145 -35.69 28.70 -33.71
C VAL A 145 -37.02 28.28 -34.34
N ILE A 146 -38.14 28.86 -33.89
CA ILE A 146 -39.47 28.60 -34.45
C ILE A 146 -39.60 29.19 -35.87
N VAL A 147 -39.08 30.40 -36.11
CA VAL A 147 -39.08 31.01 -37.44
C VAL A 147 -38.22 30.22 -38.43
N LEU A 148 -37.05 29.74 -38.01
CA LEU A 148 -36.18 28.90 -38.85
C LEU A 148 -36.81 27.53 -39.17
N LEU A 149 -37.54 26.91 -38.23
CA LEU A 149 -38.27 25.66 -38.45
C LEU A 149 -39.49 25.81 -39.37
N ILE A 150 -40.17 26.95 -39.33
CA ILE A 150 -41.31 27.21 -40.23
C ILE A 150 -40.81 27.51 -41.64
N LEU A 151 -39.70 28.25 -41.79
CA LEU A 151 -39.12 28.53 -43.12
C LEU A 151 -38.59 27.28 -43.82
N SER A 152 -38.08 26.27 -43.09
CA SER A 152 -37.63 25.01 -43.71
C SER A 152 -38.78 24.13 -44.20
N LEU A 153 -39.98 24.26 -43.63
CA LEU A 153 -41.19 23.55 -44.09
C LEU A 153 -41.75 24.11 -45.40
N PHE A 154 -41.50 25.39 -45.71
CA PHE A 154 -41.94 26.03 -46.96
C PHE A 154 -40.95 25.87 -48.14
N ILE A 155 -39.76 25.31 -47.92
CA ILE A 155 -38.75 25.09 -48.97
C ILE A 155 -38.85 23.68 -49.58
N ILE A 156 -39.69 22.80 -49.03
CA ILE A 156 -39.86 21.40 -49.50
C ILE A 156 -41.23 21.18 -50.16
N GLN A 157 -41.71 22.15 -50.94
CA GLN A 157 -42.88 21.95 -51.80
C GLN A 157 -42.69 22.59 -53.18
#